data_AF-A0A1W6N2B1-F1
#
_entry.id   AF-A0A1W6N2B1-F1
#
_cell.length_a   1.000
_cell.length_b   1.000
_cell.length_c   1.000
_cell.angle_alpha   90.00
_cell.angle_beta   90.00
_cell.angle_gamma   90.00
#
_symmetry.space_group_name_H-M   'P 1'
#
loop_
_entity.id
_entity.type
_entity.pdbx_description
1 polymer ?
#
loop_
_entity_poly.entity_id
_entity_poly.type
_entity_poly.pdbx_seq_one_letter_code
_entity_poly.pdbx_strand_id
1 'polypeptide(L)'
;MEDQILKFPTRVARRGDVWCEPLKIYFPQVYRLVRKRVSLSSAAPSFKHNETVVACDFSLFNLKDDVAGIAKAIPLRRLSPSDDRSLVIRHHWSESLANAYLLGVEDTDPNQPRGGIYETEGEIFTIAKCRTRKCWSGPMIFYLADLFEDDSDIGVQIWEKSVGIDGELRETDIFYGDD
;
A
#
# COMPACT_ATOMS: atom_id res chain seq x y z
N MET A 1 -17.18 -7.65 -8.92
CA MET A 1 -15.77 -8.02 -9.20
C MET A 1 -15.29 -8.61 -7.90
N GLU A 2 -14.93 -9.90 -7.88
CA GLU A 2 -14.58 -10.58 -6.62
C GLU A 2 -13.35 -9.92 -5.98
N ASP A 3 -13.51 -9.50 -4.72
CA ASP A 3 -12.42 -8.94 -3.92
C ASP A 3 -11.37 -10.05 -3.70
N GLN A 4 -10.17 -9.84 -4.24
CA GLN A 4 -9.10 -10.82 -4.17
C GLN A 4 -8.44 -10.75 -2.79
N ILE A 5 -8.93 -11.54 -1.83
CA ILE A 5 -8.32 -11.70 -0.52
C ILE A 5 -7.03 -12.53 -0.66
N LEU A 6 -5.88 -11.92 -0.43
CA LEU A 6 -4.57 -12.58 -0.47
C LEU A 6 -4.10 -12.89 0.96
N LYS A 7 -3.95 -14.17 1.30
CA LYS A 7 -3.52 -14.66 2.64
C LYS A 7 -2.02 -14.96 2.70
N PHE A 8 -1.32 -14.57 3.77
CA PHE A 8 0.11 -14.93 3.98
C PHE A 8 0.54 -15.04 5.47
N PRO A 9 1.62 -15.80 5.77
CA PRO A 9 2.08 -16.02 7.14
C PRO A 9 2.95 -14.87 7.66
N THR A 10 2.70 -14.41 8.90
CA THR A 10 3.47 -13.32 9.54
C THR A 10 3.40 -13.34 11.08
N ARG A 11 4.44 -13.88 11.73
CA ARG A 11 4.83 -13.56 13.13
C ARG A 11 6.34 -13.41 13.33
N VAL A 12 7.10 -13.24 12.25
CA VAL A 12 8.56 -13.05 12.28
C VAL A 12 8.86 -11.74 11.57
N ALA A 13 9.47 -10.79 12.29
CA ALA A 13 9.88 -9.51 11.73
C ALA A 13 10.66 -9.72 10.42
N ARG A 14 10.18 -9.16 9.32
CA ARG A 14 10.90 -9.15 8.05
C ARG A 14 11.59 -7.81 7.87
N ARG A 15 12.69 -7.84 7.12
CA ARG A 15 13.42 -6.62 6.78
C ARG A 15 12.49 -5.69 5.99
N GLY A 16 12.19 -4.52 6.57
CA GLY A 16 11.35 -3.48 5.96
C GLY A 16 9.88 -3.50 6.38
N ASP A 17 9.50 -4.38 7.31
CA ASP A 17 8.24 -4.25 8.04
C ASP A 17 8.28 -3.05 8.99
N VAL A 18 7.12 -2.46 9.26
CA VAL A 18 6.99 -1.33 10.19
C VAL A 18 6.27 -1.78 11.45
N TRP A 19 6.90 -1.59 12.61
CA TRP A 19 6.34 -1.98 13.90
C TRP A 19 5.30 -0.98 14.41
N CYS A 20 4.10 -1.49 14.68
CA CYS A 20 3.00 -0.80 15.34
C CYS A 20 2.98 -1.17 16.82
N GLU A 21 3.54 -0.29 17.64
CA GLU A 21 3.67 -0.49 19.09
C GLU A 21 2.32 -0.70 19.80
N PRO A 22 1.25 0.06 19.49
CA PRO A 22 -0.02 -0.08 20.21
C PRO A 22 -0.69 -1.44 20.00
N LEU A 23 -0.77 -1.92 18.75
CA LEU A 23 -1.42 -3.19 18.41
C LEU A 23 -0.49 -4.39 18.53
N LYS A 24 0.81 -4.17 18.74
CA LYS A 24 1.85 -5.23 18.78
C LYS A 24 1.91 -6.06 17.49
N ILE A 25 1.74 -5.39 16.34
CA ILE A 25 1.75 -6.01 15.00
C ILE A 25 2.81 -5.38 14.09
N TYR A 26 3.18 -6.12 13.05
CA TYR A 26 4.02 -5.61 11.96
C TYR A 26 3.17 -5.28 10.74
N PHE A 27 3.28 -4.05 10.26
CA PHE A 27 2.78 -3.68 8.95
C PHE A 27 3.66 -4.34 7.87
N PRO A 28 3.05 -4.97 6.85
CA PRO A 28 3.79 -5.70 5.84
C PRO A 28 4.61 -4.77 4.94
N GLN A 29 5.79 -5.25 4.52
CA GLN A 29 6.60 -4.61 3.48
C GLN A 29 5.78 -4.34 2.20
N VAL A 30 5.84 -3.09 1.73
CA VAL A 30 5.27 -2.67 0.45
C VAL A 30 6.18 -3.09 -0.70
N TYR A 31 5.62 -3.60 -1.77
CA TYR A 31 6.33 -3.96 -3.00
C TYR A 31 5.80 -3.12 -4.17
N ARG A 32 6.71 -2.64 -5.02
CA ARG A 32 6.36 -2.13 -6.35
C ARG A 32 6.32 -3.31 -7.32
N LEU A 33 5.18 -3.46 -8.00
CA LEU A 33 5.01 -4.46 -9.04
C LEU A 33 5.45 -3.88 -10.38
N VAL A 34 6.38 -4.57 -11.03
CA VAL A 34 6.82 -4.28 -12.39
C VAL A 34 6.18 -5.31 -13.30
N ARG A 35 5.30 -4.88 -14.21
CA ARG A 35 4.65 -5.76 -15.19
C ARG A 35 5.39 -5.74 -16.53
N LYS A 36 5.47 -6.91 -17.17
CA LYS A 36 5.97 -7.07 -18.54
C LYS A 36 4.82 -6.83 -19.51
N ARG A 37 5.00 -5.94 -20.48
CA ARG A 37 4.03 -5.79 -21.57
C ARG A 37 4.20 -6.97 -22.53
N VAL A 38 3.18 -7.81 -22.65
CA VAL A 38 3.10 -8.76 -23.77
C VAL A 38 2.60 -7.95 -24.97
N SER A 39 3.49 -7.63 -25.92
CA SER A 39 3.07 -7.06 -27.19
C SER A 39 2.36 -8.14 -27.99
N LEU A 40 1.04 -8.02 -28.15
CA LEU A 40 0.32 -8.70 -29.23
C LEU A 40 0.67 -8.01 -30.56
N SER A 41 1.92 -8.13 -31.01
CA SER A 41 2.29 -7.76 -32.37
C SER A 41 2.32 -9.04 -33.21
N SER A 42 1.27 -9.25 -33.99
CA SER A 42 1.23 -10.20 -35.09
C SER A 42 2.17 -9.73 -36.21
N ALA A 43 3.49 -9.83 -36.03
CA ALA A 43 4.49 -9.81 -37.11
C ALA A 43 5.91 -10.09 -36.57
N ALA A 44 6.45 -11.26 -36.95
CA ALA A 44 7.86 -11.69 -37.03
C ALA A 44 8.81 -11.58 -35.81
N PRO A 45 9.69 -12.58 -35.60
CA PRO A 45 10.56 -12.67 -34.43
C PRO A 45 11.79 -11.78 -34.63
N SER A 46 11.79 -10.61 -34.00
CA SER A 46 13.04 -9.88 -33.75
C SER A 46 13.36 -9.94 -32.25
N PHE A 47 14.41 -10.70 -31.94
CA PHE A 47 14.96 -10.85 -30.59
C PHE A 47 15.63 -9.56 -30.11
N LYS A 48 14.82 -8.59 -29.69
CA LYS A 48 15.19 -7.58 -28.70
C LYS A 48 13.95 -7.29 -27.86
N HIS A 49 13.78 -8.06 -26.78
CA HIS A 49 12.77 -7.75 -25.76
C HIS A 49 13.16 -6.46 -25.05
N ASN A 50 12.77 -5.33 -25.63
CA ASN A 50 12.77 -4.06 -24.92
C ASN A 50 11.67 -4.16 -23.84
N GLU A 51 12.07 -4.54 -22.63
CA GLU A 51 11.21 -4.55 -21.45
C GLU A 51 10.72 -3.12 -21.18
N THR A 52 9.57 -2.77 -21.75
CA THR A 52 8.98 -1.45 -21.54
C THR A 52 8.11 -1.53 -20.28
N VAL A 53 8.55 -0.88 -19.21
CA VAL A 53 7.87 -0.83 -17.91
C VAL A 53 6.56 -0.06 -18.06
N VAL A 54 5.40 -0.71 -17.93
CA VAL A 54 4.09 -0.05 -18.00
C VAL A 54 3.12 -0.63 -16.95
N ALA A 55 2.47 0.28 -16.21
CA ALA A 55 1.63 0.12 -15.01
C ALA A 55 2.38 -0.30 -13.73
N CYS A 56 2.66 0.67 -12.86
CA CYS A 56 3.13 0.44 -11.50
C CYS A 56 1.93 0.34 -10.55
N ASP A 57 1.70 -0.86 -10.04
CA ASP A 57 0.82 -1.09 -8.90
C ASP A 57 1.67 -1.46 -7.68
N PHE A 58 1.07 -1.33 -6.50
CA PHE A 58 1.69 -1.65 -5.23
C PHE A 58 1.02 -2.87 -4.63
N SER A 59 1.78 -3.64 -3.86
CA SER A 59 1.31 -4.86 -3.20
C SER A 59 1.92 -4.98 -1.82
N LEU A 60 1.19 -5.56 -0.87
CA LEU A 60 1.73 -5.95 0.44
C LEU A 60 2.27 -7.40 0.44
N PHE A 61 2.23 -8.05 -0.72
CA PHE A 61 2.74 -9.40 -0.94
C PHE A 61 3.91 -9.39 -1.93
N ASN A 62 4.92 -10.21 -1.64
CA ASN A 62 6.00 -10.52 -2.57
C ASN A 62 5.50 -11.52 -3.62
N LEU A 63 4.89 -11.01 -4.69
CA LEU A 63 4.52 -11.83 -5.84
C LEU A 63 5.81 -12.37 -6.46
N LYS A 64 6.03 -13.69 -6.34
CA LYS A 64 7.11 -14.37 -7.06
C LYS A 64 6.91 -14.16 -8.55
N ASP A 65 8.03 -14.06 -9.27
CA ASP A 65 8.08 -13.88 -10.71
C ASP A 65 7.14 -14.90 -11.41
N ASP A 66 6.49 -14.47 -12.50
CA ASP A 66 5.63 -15.27 -13.40
C ASP A 66 4.15 -15.46 -13.05
N VAL A 67 3.59 -14.73 -12.08
CA VAL A 67 2.13 -14.64 -11.92
C VAL A 67 1.56 -13.49 -12.78
N ALA A 68 0.66 -13.81 -13.71
CA ALA A 68 -0.16 -12.85 -14.46
C ALA A 68 0.59 -11.68 -15.16
N GLY A 69 1.76 -11.95 -15.76
CA GLY A 69 2.54 -10.92 -16.47
C GLY A 69 3.30 -9.96 -15.56
N ILE A 70 3.37 -10.23 -14.25
CA ILE A 70 4.26 -9.53 -13.31
C ILE A 70 5.68 -10.04 -13.53
N ALA A 71 6.55 -9.13 -13.94
CA ALA A 71 7.95 -9.40 -14.24
C ALA A 71 8.82 -9.43 -12.98
N LYS A 72 8.45 -8.63 -11.96
CA LYS A 72 9.19 -8.51 -10.70
C LYS A 72 8.38 -7.82 -9.61
N ALA A 73 8.50 -8.27 -8.37
CA ALA A 73 8.14 -7.52 -7.17
C ALA A 73 9.39 -6.94 -6.50
N ILE A 74 9.46 -5.62 -6.34
CA ILE A 74 10.63 -4.94 -5.75
C ILE A 74 10.23 -4.36 -4.39
N PRO A 75 10.91 -4.73 -3.28
CA PRO A 75 10.60 -4.15 -1.97
C PRO A 75 10.85 -2.65 -2.01
N LEU A 76 9.84 -1.90 -1.59
CA LEU A 76 9.80 -0.45 -1.67
C LEU A 76 10.23 0.15 -0.32
N ARG A 77 11.31 0.92 -0.33
CA ARG A 77 11.75 1.69 0.85
C ARG A 77 11.24 3.12 0.87
N ARG A 78 10.93 3.68 -0.30
CA ARG A 78 10.44 5.04 -0.50
C ARG A 78 9.78 5.16 -1.86
N LEU A 79 8.92 6.16 -2.03
CA LEU A 79 8.39 6.52 -3.34
C LEU A 79 9.43 7.32 -4.15
N SER A 80 9.28 7.30 -5.47
CA SER A 80 10.03 8.17 -6.36
C SER A 80 9.55 9.61 -6.16
N PRO A 81 10.44 10.62 -6.19
CA PRO A 81 10.03 12.03 -6.23
C PRO A 81 9.12 12.36 -7.43
N SER A 82 9.16 11.51 -8.48
CA SER A 82 8.32 11.63 -9.67
C SER A 82 6.97 10.91 -9.56
N ASP A 83 6.72 10.14 -8.50
CA ASP A 83 5.39 9.56 -8.28
C ASP A 83 4.41 10.71 -8.02
N ASP A 84 3.20 10.63 -8.56
CA ASP A 84 2.19 11.70 -8.45
C ASP A 84 1.35 11.59 -7.16
N ARG A 85 1.43 10.44 -6.47
CA ARG A 85 0.59 10.10 -5.34
C ARG A 85 1.34 9.42 -4.21
N SER A 86 0.83 9.63 -3.00
CA SER A 86 1.27 8.95 -1.79
C SER A 86 0.50 7.64 -1.59
N LEU A 87 1.02 6.77 -0.72
CA LEU A 87 0.42 5.49 -0.39
C LEU A 87 -0.06 5.48 1.06
N VAL A 88 -1.19 4.85 1.29
CA VAL A 88 -1.75 4.62 2.62
C VAL A 88 -1.92 3.12 2.81
N ILE A 89 -1.22 2.58 3.80
CA ILE A 89 -1.36 1.22 4.27
C ILE A 89 -2.11 1.30 5.58
N ARG A 90 -3.33 0.75 5.62
CA ARG A 90 -4.21 0.87 6.79
C ARG A 90 -4.57 -0.51 7.33
N HIS A 91 -4.42 -0.69 8.64
CA HIS A 91 -4.94 -1.84 9.36
C HIS A 91 -6.45 -1.70 9.59
N HIS A 92 -7.19 -2.81 9.55
CA HIS A 92 -8.63 -2.89 9.76
C HIS A 92 -8.97 -4.05 10.68
N TRP A 93 -9.91 -3.82 11.59
CA TRP A 93 -10.40 -4.81 12.55
C TRP A 93 -11.35 -5.85 11.94
N SER A 94 -11.87 -5.60 10.73
CA SER A 94 -12.68 -6.56 9.99
C SER A 94 -12.62 -6.31 8.49
N GLU A 95 -12.96 -7.34 7.72
CA GLU A 95 -13.04 -7.26 6.25
C GLU A 95 -14.13 -6.25 5.81
N SER A 96 -15.22 -6.15 6.57
CA SER A 96 -16.28 -5.17 6.30
C SER A 96 -15.78 -3.73 6.43
N LEU A 97 -14.95 -3.43 7.43
CA LEU A 97 -14.32 -2.11 7.59
C LEU A 97 -13.31 -1.83 6.48
N ALA A 98 -12.49 -2.83 6.11
CA ALA A 98 -11.56 -2.72 4.99
C ALA A 98 -12.29 -2.40 3.68
N ASN A 99 -13.39 -3.10 3.42
CA ASN A 99 -14.24 -2.87 2.25
C ASN A 99 -14.86 -1.48 2.24
N ALA A 100 -15.46 -1.06 3.36
CA ALA A 100 -16.07 0.27 3.51
C ALA A 100 -15.04 1.39 3.28
N TYR A 101 -13.83 1.24 3.83
CA TYR A 101 -12.74 2.17 3.58
C TYR A 101 -12.39 2.27 2.09
N LEU A 102 -12.22 1.13 1.41
CA LEU A 102 -11.88 1.13 -0.02
C LEU A 102 -12.99 1.74 -0.90
N LEU A 103 -14.26 1.52 -0.55
CA LEU A 103 -15.39 2.18 -1.22
C LEU A 103 -15.34 3.70 -1.04
N GLY A 104 -15.08 4.18 0.18
CA GLY A 104 -14.91 5.62 0.44
C GLY A 104 -13.74 6.23 -0.34
N VAL A 105 -12.62 5.49 -0.47
CA VAL A 105 -11.49 5.93 -1.31
C VAL A 105 -11.90 6.02 -2.78
N GLU A 106 -12.61 5.02 -3.31
CA GLU A 106 -13.10 5.00 -4.69
C GLU A 106 -14.05 6.17 -4.97
N ASP A 107 -14.95 6.49 -4.05
CA ASP A 107 -15.86 7.63 -4.18
C ASP A 107 -15.12 8.98 -4.26
N THR A 108 -14.01 9.13 -3.53
CA THR A 108 -13.20 10.35 -3.57
C THR A 108 -12.34 10.49 -4.84
N ASP A 109 -12.05 9.39 -5.52
CA ASP A 109 -11.29 9.39 -6.76
C ASP A 109 -11.63 8.17 -7.65
N PRO A 110 -12.74 8.24 -8.41
CA PRO A 110 -13.27 7.10 -9.16
C PRO A 110 -12.40 6.68 -10.34
N ASN A 111 -11.41 7.49 -10.72
CA ASN A 111 -10.46 7.15 -11.78
C ASN A 111 -9.29 6.29 -11.28
N GLN A 112 -9.20 6.06 -9.96
CA GLN A 112 -8.17 5.20 -9.40
C GLN A 112 -8.64 3.75 -9.30
N PRO A 113 -7.75 2.77 -9.57
CA PRO A 113 -8.05 1.38 -9.27
C PRO A 113 -8.36 1.24 -7.78
N ARG A 114 -9.46 0.54 -7.45
CA ARG A 114 -9.77 0.15 -6.08
C ARG A 114 -8.56 -0.56 -5.48
N GLY A 115 -8.16 -0.14 -4.29
CA GLY A 115 -7.06 -0.75 -3.54
C GLY A 115 -7.30 -2.24 -3.26
N GLY A 116 -6.27 -2.95 -2.82
CA GLY A 116 -6.39 -4.37 -2.43
C GLY A 116 -6.68 -4.53 -0.94
N ILE A 117 -7.39 -5.61 -0.58
CA ILE A 117 -7.49 -6.12 0.79
C ILE A 117 -6.49 -7.27 0.95
N TYR A 118 -5.67 -7.20 1.99
CA TYR A 118 -4.61 -8.16 2.29
C TYR A 118 -4.83 -8.71 3.68
N GLU A 119 -5.00 -10.02 3.78
CA GLU A 119 -5.24 -10.70 5.05
C GLU A 119 -3.98 -11.45 5.48
N THR A 120 -3.66 -11.37 6.76
CA THR A 120 -2.58 -12.13 7.41
C THR A 120 -3.15 -13.04 8.49
N GLU A 121 -2.31 -13.68 9.31
CA GLU A 121 -2.74 -14.53 10.45
C GLU A 121 -3.43 -13.73 11.58
N GLY A 122 -4.56 -13.09 11.28
CA GLY A 122 -5.39 -12.32 12.21
C GLY A 122 -5.59 -10.86 11.83
N GLU A 123 -4.71 -10.28 11.01
CA GLU A 123 -4.77 -8.84 10.68
C GLU A 123 -5.21 -8.61 9.24
N ILE A 124 -5.97 -7.54 9.01
CA ILE A 124 -6.47 -7.14 7.70
C ILE A 124 -5.87 -5.79 7.35
N PHE A 125 -5.29 -5.66 6.17
CA PHE A 125 -4.70 -4.43 5.67
C PHE A 125 -5.29 -4.02 4.34
N THR A 126 -5.33 -2.73 4.06
CA THR A 126 -5.56 -2.19 2.73
C THR A 126 -4.36 -1.39 2.25
N ILE A 127 -4.19 -1.32 0.94
CA ILE A 127 -3.29 -0.34 0.29
C ILE A 127 -4.09 0.55 -0.63
N ALA A 128 -3.99 1.85 -0.44
CA ALA A 128 -4.67 2.85 -1.25
C ALA A 128 -3.71 3.97 -1.67
N LYS A 129 -4.02 4.62 -2.79
CA LYS A 129 -3.30 5.81 -3.27
C LYS A 129 -4.08 7.06 -2.87
N CYS A 130 -3.39 8.06 -2.33
CA CYS A 130 -3.98 9.35 -2.00
C CYS A 130 -3.19 10.50 -2.65
N ARG A 131 -3.83 11.66 -2.79
CA ARG A 131 -3.16 12.85 -3.33
C ARG A 131 -2.07 13.30 -2.36
N THR A 132 -0.88 13.55 -2.90
CA THR A 132 0.21 14.17 -2.16
C THR A 132 -0.16 15.62 -1.85
N ARG A 133 -0.19 16.01 -0.57
CA ARG A 133 -0.51 17.39 -0.19
C ARG A 133 0.65 18.33 -0.54
N LYS A 134 0.33 19.59 -0.84
CA LYS A 134 1.32 20.62 -1.18
C LYS A 134 2.31 20.90 -0.05
N CYS A 135 1.89 20.73 1.19
CA CYS A 135 2.73 20.94 2.38
C CYS A 135 3.71 19.78 2.64
N TRP A 136 3.59 18.65 1.95
CA TRP A 136 4.52 17.53 2.08
C TRP A 136 5.75 17.74 1.21
N SER A 137 6.90 17.21 1.63
CA SER A 137 8.16 17.29 0.86
C SER A 137 8.16 16.47 -0.43
N GLY A 138 7.07 15.76 -0.71
CA GLY A 138 6.88 14.87 -1.86
C GLY A 138 5.95 13.72 -1.51
N PRO A 139 5.81 12.71 -2.39
CA PRO A 139 5.02 11.52 -2.12
C PRO A 139 5.56 10.72 -0.94
N MET A 140 4.67 10.24 -0.09
CA MET A 140 5.00 9.51 1.14
C MET A 140 4.29 8.17 1.22
N ILE A 141 4.78 7.28 2.09
CA ILE A 141 4.11 6.03 2.45
C ILE A 141 3.62 6.15 3.89
N PHE A 142 2.31 6.08 4.13
CA PHE A 142 1.68 6.17 5.44
C PHE A 142 1.28 4.79 5.94
N TYR A 143 1.45 4.55 7.23
CA TYR A 143 1.03 3.36 7.96
C TYR A 143 0.05 3.80 9.05
N LEU A 144 -1.18 3.32 8.98
CA LEU A 144 -2.28 3.76 9.84
C LEU A 144 -2.94 2.59 10.57
N ALA A 145 -3.13 2.73 11.87
CA ALA A 145 -3.91 1.78 12.68
C ALA A 145 -4.89 2.53 13.60
N ASP A 146 -6.13 2.08 13.61
CA ASP A 146 -7.15 2.57 14.53
C ASP A 146 -6.99 1.87 15.90
N LEU A 147 -6.97 2.67 16.96
CA LEU A 147 -6.88 2.24 18.35
C LEU A 147 -8.22 2.51 19.03
N PHE A 148 -8.77 1.48 19.65
CA PHE A 148 -9.91 1.60 20.56
C PHE A 148 -9.38 1.49 21.98
N GLU A 149 -9.37 2.59 22.73
CA GLU A 149 -9.13 2.53 24.17
C GLU A 149 -10.46 2.20 24.87
N ASP A 150 -10.50 1.11 25.65
CA ASP A 150 -11.70 0.62 26.34
C ASP A 150 -12.31 1.65 27.32
N ASP A 151 -11.54 2.68 27.73
CA ASP A 151 -11.93 3.63 28.79
C ASP A 151 -11.97 5.12 28.34
N SER A 152 -11.90 5.42 27.03
CA SER A 152 -11.95 6.82 26.56
C SER A 152 -13.33 7.21 26.02
N ASP A 153 -13.95 8.24 26.60
CA ASP A 153 -15.15 8.92 26.06
C ASP A 153 -14.87 9.68 24.74
N ILE A 154 -13.65 9.59 24.19
CA ILE A 154 -13.12 10.45 23.13
C ILE A 154 -12.61 9.61 21.96
N GLY A 155 -13.52 9.25 21.05
CA GLY A 155 -13.20 8.93 19.65
C GLY A 155 -12.24 7.75 19.41
N VAL A 156 -12.02 7.45 18.13
CA VAL A 156 -11.01 6.47 17.69
C VAL A 156 -9.68 7.22 17.61
N GLN A 157 -8.66 6.76 18.34
CA GLN A 157 -7.30 7.28 18.17
C GLN A 157 -6.64 6.62 16.96
N ILE A 158 -5.87 7.39 16.18
CA ILE A 158 -5.16 6.87 15.02
C ILE A 158 -3.67 6.88 15.32
N TRP A 159 -3.07 5.70 15.31
CA TRP A 159 -1.62 5.56 15.25
C TRP A 159 -1.15 5.75 13.82
N GLU A 160 -0.11 6.57 13.64
CA GLU A 160 0.45 6.88 12.33
C GLU A 160 1.98 6.84 12.32
N LYS A 161 2.54 6.25 11.26
CA LYS A 161 3.91 6.50 10.82
C LYS A 161 3.97 6.80 9.33
N SER A 162 4.99 7.52 8.91
CA SER A 162 5.21 7.81 7.49
C SER A 162 6.66 7.61 7.06
N VAL A 163 6.86 7.31 5.78
CA VAL A 163 8.18 7.28 5.14
C VAL A 163 8.24 8.33 4.04
N GLY A 164 9.20 9.24 4.17
CA GLY A 164 9.42 10.33 3.22
C GLY A 164 10.15 9.90 1.96
N ILE A 165 10.34 10.85 1.03
CA ILE A 165 11.09 10.65 -0.22
C ILE A 165 12.58 10.32 -0.01
N ASP A 166 13.12 10.60 1.17
CA ASP A 166 14.47 10.20 1.56
C ASP A 166 14.54 8.74 1.99
N GLY A 167 13.41 8.15 2.40
CA GLY A 167 13.31 6.79 2.94
C GLY A 167 13.37 6.73 4.46
N GLU A 168 13.37 7.88 5.14
CA GLU A 168 13.39 7.93 6.60
C GLU A 168 11.98 7.81 7.18
N LEU A 169 11.85 6.98 8.22
CA LEU A 169 10.61 6.74 8.96
C LEU A 169 10.40 7.85 9.99
N ARG A 170 9.17 8.37 10.06
CA ARG A 170 8.78 9.49 10.92
C ARG A 170 7.47 9.19 11.62
N GLU A 171 7.34 9.66 12.85
CA GLU A 171 6.03 9.85 13.46
C GLU A 171 5.40 11.10 12.85
N THR A 172 4.08 11.09 12.68
CA THR A 172 3.40 12.13 11.92
C THR A 172 2.05 12.52 12.52
N ASP A 173 1.81 13.83 12.59
CA ASP A 173 0.55 14.45 13.07
C ASP A 173 -0.29 15.03 11.90
N ILE A 174 -0.13 14.50 10.69
CA ILE A 174 -0.47 15.23 9.44
C ILE A 174 -1.96 15.25 9.09
N PHE A 175 -2.80 14.46 9.74
CA PHE A 175 -4.25 14.53 9.52
C PHE A 175 -4.97 15.59 10.36
N TYR A 176 -4.27 16.27 11.29
CA TYR A 176 -4.88 17.25 12.21
C TYR A 176 -4.46 18.71 11.97
N GLY A 177 -3.80 19.01 10.85
CA GLY A 177 -3.63 20.40 10.41
C GLY A 177 -4.92 20.90 9.78
N ASP A 178 -5.64 21.79 10.48
CA ASP A 178 -6.81 22.51 9.96
C ASP A 178 -6.49 23.15 8.60
N ASP A 179 -7.28 22.79 7.57
CA ASP A 179 -7.46 23.58 6.35
C ASP A 179 -8.68 24.52 6.54
#